data_AF-A0A958K0Z9-F1
#
_entry.id   AF-A0A958K0Z9-F1
#
_cell.length_a   1.000
_cell.length_b   1.000
_cell.length_c   1.000
_cell.angle_alpha   90.00
_cell.angle_beta   90.00
_cell.angle_gamma   90.00
#
_symmetry.space_group_name_H-M   'P 1'
#
loop_
_entity.id
_entity.type
_entity.pdbx_description
1 polymer ?
#
loop_
_entity_poly.entity_id
_entity_poly.type
_entity_poly.pdbx_seq_one_letter_code
_entity_poly.pdbx_strand_id
1 'polypeptide(L)'
;AIGTWLAQNTPQEAKIATAEIGALGWYSKRYMIDILGLVTPGNSQRLKDQKLSEWLSHYEPDFLVVHDPPWPLEEPSLTRLMNESRVSRIDGNFSRGYALWKVSPVSKE
;
A
#
# COMPACT_ATOMS: atom_id res chain seq x y z
N ALA A 1 13.60 -4.13 -9.88
CA ALA A 1 12.93 -4.46 -8.59
C ALA A 1 11.47 -4.01 -8.65
N ILE A 2 10.68 -4.21 -7.59
CA ILE A 2 9.25 -3.88 -7.52
C ILE A 2 8.91 -2.44 -7.95
N GLY A 3 9.72 -1.44 -7.59
CA GLY A 3 9.49 -0.05 -8.01
C GLY A 3 9.54 0.13 -9.54
N THR A 4 10.52 -0.46 -10.23
CA THR A 4 10.60 -0.44 -11.69
C THR A 4 9.44 -1.21 -12.32
N TRP A 5 9.03 -2.32 -11.72
CA TRP A 5 7.88 -3.09 -12.19
C TRP A 5 6.59 -2.25 -12.10
N LEU A 6 6.37 -1.56 -10.98
CA LEU A 6 5.24 -0.64 -10.81
C LEU A 6 5.25 0.46 -11.88
N ALA A 7 6.41 1.05 -12.18
CA ALA A 7 6.55 2.07 -13.21
C ALA A 7 6.07 1.60 -14.60
N GLN A 8 6.30 0.32 -14.92
CA GLN A 8 6.01 -0.26 -16.24
C GLN A 8 4.61 -0.88 -16.34
N ASN A 9 4.01 -1.30 -15.22
CA ASN A 9 2.82 -2.16 -15.21
C ASN A 9 1.60 -1.52 -14.53
N THR A 10 1.70 -0.29 -14.03
CA THR A 10 0.58 0.43 -13.41
C THR A 10 0.34 1.78 -14.08
N PRO A 11 -0.88 2.33 -14.04
CA PRO A 11 -1.15 3.69 -14.51
C PRO A 11 -0.28 4.72 -13.79
N GLN A 12 0.08 5.83 -14.45
CA GLN A 12 0.89 6.90 -13.85
C GLN A 12 0.25 7.50 -12.59
N GLU A 13 -1.07 7.58 -12.57
CA GLU A 13 -1.85 8.13 -11.45
C GLU A 13 -2.14 7.11 -10.33
N ALA A 14 -1.59 5.88 -10.43
CA ALA A 14 -1.81 4.88 -9.40
C ALA A 14 -1.25 5.34 -8.04
N LYS A 15 -2.05 5.16 -7.00
CA LYS A 15 -1.69 5.41 -5.60
C LYS A 15 -1.19 4.12 -4.96
N ILE A 16 0.04 4.12 -4.46
CA ILE A 16 0.65 2.96 -3.80
C ILE A 16 0.79 3.25 -2.31
N ALA A 17 0.16 2.42 -1.48
CA ALA A 17 0.39 2.40 -0.04
C ALA A 17 1.55 1.47 0.31
N THR A 18 2.50 1.96 1.12
CA THR A 18 3.66 1.19 1.56
C THR A 18 4.37 1.86 2.73
N ALA A 19 5.19 1.10 3.48
CA ALA A 19 6.19 1.64 4.40
C ALA A 19 7.43 2.17 3.66
N GLU A 20 7.77 1.62 2.50
CA GLU A 20 9.03 1.86 1.76
C GLU A 20 8.94 2.99 0.74
N ILE A 21 8.37 4.13 1.13
CA ILE A 21 8.01 5.24 0.21
C ILE A 21 9.19 5.85 -0.55
N GLY A 22 10.41 5.79 0.00
CA GLY A 22 11.60 6.42 -0.58
C GLY A 22 12.03 5.70 -1.87
N ALA A 23 12.46 4.45 -1.73
CA ALA A 23 12.92 3.65 -2.87
C ALA A 23 11.78 3.37 -3.86
N LEU A 24 10.59 2.98 -3.37
CA LEU A 24 9.46 2.71 -4.27
C LEU A 24 9.01 3.96 -5.00
N GLY A 25 8.88 5.11 -4.32
CA GLY A 25 8.53 6.37 -4.95
C GLY A 25 9.57 6.82 -5.98
N TRP A 26 10.86 6.68 -5.66
CA TRP A 26 11.96 7.05 -6.56
C TRP A 26 11.91 6.28 -7.88
N TYR A 27 11.73 4.95 -7.83
CA TYR A 27 11.74 4.11 -9.04
C TYR A 27 10.39 4.05 -9.75
N SER A 28 9.28 4.04 -9.01
CA SER A 28 7.93 3.88 -9.59
C SER A 28 7.40 5.17 -10.20
N LYS A 29 7.80 6.33 -9.69
CA LYS A 29 7.21 7.63 -10.04
C LYS A 29 5.68 7.61 -9.91
N ARG A 30 5.18 7.03 -8.83
CA ARG A 30 3.75 6.96 -8.47
C ARG A 30 3.45 7.81 -7.25
N TYR A 31 2.17 8.07 -7.01
CA TYR A 31 1.73 8.72 -5.79
C TYR A 31 1.89 7.77 -4.59
N MET A 32 2.65 8.18 -3.57
CA MET A 32 2.92 7.35 -2.38
C MET A 32 1.99 7.72 -1.23
N ILE A 33 1.33 6.71 -0.66
CA ILE A 33 0.65 6.78 0.63
C ILE A 33 1.58 6.15 1.66
N ASP A 34 2.12 6.99 2.54
CA ASP A 34 2.99 6.57 3.63
C ASP A 34 2.17 6.04 4.80
N ILE A 35 2.16 4.72 4.97
CA ILE A 35 1.37 4.06 6.01
C ILE A 35 1.91 4.33 7.43
N LEU A 36 3.14 4.86 7.56
CA LEU A 36 3.75 5.21 8.84
C LEU A 36 3.64 6.71 9.16
N GLY A 37 3.26 7.52 8.17
CA GLY A 37 2.90 8.92 8.37
C GLY A 37 4.07 9.87 8.61
N LEU A 38 5.26 9.55 8.09
CA LEU A 38 6.40 10.47 8.01
C LEU A 38 6.10 11.64 7.06
N VAL A 39 5.42 11.36 5.94
CA VAL A 39 5.08 12.37 4.92
C VAL A 39 3.60 12.47 4.57
N THR A 40 2.77 11.49 4.93
CA THR A 40 1.30 11.54 4.72
C THR A 40 0.62 12.21 5.92
N PRO A 41 0.05 13.43 5.77
CA PRO A 41 -0.48 14.20 6.89
C PRO A 41 -1.56 13.47 7.67
N GLY A 42 -1.47 13.48 9.00
CA GLY A 42 -2.48 12.88 9.89
C GLY A 42 -2.36 11.36 10.05
N ASN A 43 -1.53 10.66 9.28
CA ASN A 43 -1.38 9.22 9.46
C ASN A 43 -0.51 8.86 10.69
N SER A 44 0.46 9.70 11.05
CA SER A 44 1.22 9.55 12.29
C SER A 44 0.35 9.63 13.56
N GLN A 45 -0.71 10.45 13.54
CA GLN A 45 -1.70 10.50 14.62
C GLN A 45 -2.51 9.19 14.71
N ARG A 46 -2.92 8.63 13.57
CA ARG A 46 -3.60 7.31 13.54
C ARG A 46 -2.70 6.20 14.07
N LEU A 47 -1.41 6.23 13.73
CA LEU A 47 -0.41 5.30 14.25
C LEU A 47 -0.28 5.41 15.77
N LYS A 48 -0.18 6.63 16.31
CA LYS A 48 -0.14 6.90 17.75
C LYS A 48 -1.39 6.35 18.47
N ASP A 49 -2.56 6.50 17.85
CA ASP A 49 -3.84 6.05 18.40
C ASP A 49 -4.14 4.57 18.11
N GLN A 50 -3.17 3.81 17.58
CA GLN A 50 -3.30 2.38 17.19
C GLN A 50 -4.40 2.10 16.16
N LYS A 51 -4.79 3.12 15.39
CA LYS A 51 -5.79 3.06 14.32
C LYS A 51 -5.15 2.68 12.98
N LEU A 52 -4.44 1.55 12.97
CA LEU A 52 -3.48 1.16 11.91
C LEU A 52 -4.08 0.94 10.52
N SER A 53 -5.40 0.78 10.40
CA SER A 53 -6.11 0.57 9.12
C SER A 53 -7.08 1.70 8.77
N GLU A 54 -7.24 2.72 9.62
CA GLU A 54 -8.22 3.80 9.37
C GLU A 54 -7.83 4.68 8.18
N TRP A 55 -6.55 4.75 7.83
CA TRP A 55 -6.07 5.50 6.65
C TRP A 55 -6.64 4.96 5.33
N LEU A 56 -7.03 3.69 5.26
CA LEU A 56 -7.65 3.09 4.07
C LEU A 56 -8.92 3.83 3.64
N SER A 57 -9.68 4.32 4.61
CA SER A 57 -10.93 5.07 4.37
C SER A 57 -10.69 6.52 3.93
N HIS A 58 -9.46 7.01 3.98
CA HIS A 58 -9.12 8.40 3.62
C HIS A 58 -8.34 8.52 2.31
N TYR A 59 -7.46 7.56 2.02
CA TYR A 59 -6.51 7.70 0.90
C TYR A 59 -6.81 6.81 -0.30
N GLU A 60 -7.60 5.74 -0.12
CA GLU A 60 -8.05 4.84 -1.19
C GLU A 60 -6.90 4.42 -2.12
N PRO A 61 -5.95 3.60 -1.65
CA PRO A 61 -4.85 3.12 -2.49
C PRO A 61 -5.37 2.22 -3.63
N ASP A 62 -4.70 2.26 -4.78
CA ASP A 62 -4.91 1.30 -5.87
C ASP A 62 -4.09 0.01 -5.65
N PHE A 63 -2.93 0.16 -5.01
CA PHE A 63 -2.02 -0.94 -4.71
C PHE A 63 -1.48 -0.81 -3.29
N LEU A 64 -1.24 -1.96 -2.67
CA LEU A 64 -0.59 -2.10 -1.38
C LEU A 64 0.66 -2.95 -1.55
N VAL A 65 1.82 -2.39 -1.18
CA VAL A 65 3.09 -3.13 -1.10
C VAL A 65 3.47 -3.30 0.35
N VAL A 66 3.55 -4.55 0.77
CA VAL A 66 3.93 -4.98 2.12
C VAL A 66 5.16 -5.87 2.05
N HIS A 67 5.84 -6.04 3.18
CA HIS A 67 6.85 -7.07 3.33
C HIS A 67 6.22 -8.47 3.19
N ASP A 68 7.01 -9.46 2.78
CA ASP A 68 6.60 -10.87 2.75
C ASP A 68 7.59 -11.68 3.63
N PRO A 69 7.23 -12.00 4.89
CA PRO A 69 5.92 -11.78 5.54
C PRO A 69 5.64 -10.31 5.93
N PRO A 70 4.36 -9.89 6.05
CA PRO A 70 4.00 -8.52 6.43
C PRO A 70 4.51 -8.12 7.81
N TRP A 71 4.88 -6.86 7.98
CA TRP A 71 5.23 -6.32 9.29
C TRP A 71 3.99 -6.03 10.15
N PRO A 72 4.12 -5.97 11.49
CA PRO A 72 2.98 -5.72 12.39
C PRO A 72 2.20 -4.41 12.12
N LEU A 73 2.84 -3.42 11.50
CA LEU A 73 2.20 -2.15 11.13
C LEU A 73 1.48 -2.22 9.77
N GLU A 74 1.80 -3.20 8.94
CA GLU A 74 1.19 -3.46 7.63
C GLU A 74 0.01 -4.42 7.75
N GLU A 75 0.16 -5.45 8.60
CA GLU A 75 -0.78 -6.57 8.76
C GLU A 75 -2.24 -6.13 9.01
N PRO A 76 -2.55 -5.15 9.90
CA PRO A 76 -3.94 -4.78 10.16
C PRO A 76 -4.66 -4.24 8.92
N SER A 77 -3.96 -3.52 8.06
CA SER A 77 -4.53 -2.98 6.83
C SER A 77 -4.74 -4.07 5.78
N LEU A 78 -3.77 -4.96 5.62
CA LEU A 78 -3.89 -6.10 4.71
C LEU A 78 -5.03 -7.04 5.16
N THR A 79 -5.06 -7.41 6.43
CA THR A 79 -6.11 -8.29 7.00
C THR A 79 -7.49 -7.68 6.84
N ARG A 80 -7.66 -6.37 7.08
CA ARG A 80 -8.93 -5.69 6.82
C ARG A 80 -9.36 -5.84 5.36
N LEU A 81 -8.48 -5.54 4.42
CA LEU A 81 -8.81 -5.65 3.00
C LEU A 81 -9.09 -7.10 2.56
N MET A 82 -8.38 -8.09 3.12
CA MET A 82 -8.62 -9.51 2.84
C MET A 82 -10.00 -9.95 3.36
N ASN A 83 -10.37 -9.55 4.59
CA ASN A 83 -11.69 -9.82 5.16
C ASN A 83 -12.81 -9.15 4.35
N GLU A 84 -12.55 -7.97 3.80
CA GLU A 84 -13.48 -7.25 2.91
C GLU A 84 -13.48 -7.82 1.47
N SER A 85 -12.67 -8.84 1.15
CA SER A 85 -12.47 -9.35 -0.22
C SER A 85 -12.08 -8.26 -1.22
N ARG A 86 -11.35 -7.24 -0.76
CA ARG A 86 -10.97 -6.04 -1.51
C ARG A 86 -9.52 -6.04 -1.97
N VAL A 87 -8.81 -7.16 -1.84
CA VAL A 87 -7.46 -7.31 -2.37
C VAL A 87 -7.27 -8.58 -3.16
N SER A 88 -6.46 -8.50 -4.20
CA SER A 88 -5.93 -9.65 -4.92
C SER A 88 -4.41 -9.57 -5.02
N ARG A 89 -3.73 -10.67 -4.73
CA ARG A 89 -2.27 -10.75 -4.83
C ARG A 89 -1.85 -10.69 -6.30
N ILE A 90 -0.82 -9.91 -6.59
CA ILE A 90 -0.15 -9.92 -7.89
C ILE A 90 1.15 -10.67 -7.72
N ASP A 91 1.26 -11.83 -8.36
CA ASP A 91 2.48 -12.60 -8.38
C ASP A 91 3.37 -12.19 -9.58
N GLY A 92 4.68 -12.26 -9.39
CA GLY A 92 5.65 -12.09 -10.47
C GLY A 92 7.08 -12.02 -9.97
N ASN A 93 8.02 -12.09 -10.92
CA ASN A 93 9.46 -12.10 -10.63
C ASN A 93 10.02 -10.69 -10.35
N PHE A 94 9.37 -9.95 -9.46
CA PHE A 94 9.74 -8.56 -9.14
C PHE A 94 9.97 -8.32 -7.64
N SER A 95 9.62 -9.27 -6.77
CA SER A 95 9.74 -9.10 -5.32
C SER A 95 10.84 -9.98 -4.70
N ARG A 96 11.78 -9.33 -4.01
CA ARG A 96 12.68 -9.97 -3.04
C ARG A 96 12.20 -9.54 -1.66
N GLY A 97 11.35 -10.35 -1.01
CA GLY A 97 10.82 -10.07 0.33
C GLY A 97 9.63 -9.10 0.40
N TYR A 98 8.91 -8.89 -0.71
CA TYR A 98 7.71 -8.06 -0.75
C TYR A 98 6.53 -8.80 -1.39
N ALA A 99 5.31 -8.47 -0.97
CA ALA A 99 4.09 -8.87 -1.63
C ALA A 99 3.38 -7.62 -2.19
N LEU A 100 2.87 -7.74 -3.42
CA LEU A 100 2.09 -6.70 -4.08
C LEU A 100 0.63 -7.13 -4.13
N TRP A 101 -0.26 -6.24 -3.71
CA TRP A 101 -1.70 -6.46 -3.71
C TRP A 101 -2.39 -5.36 -4.51
N LYS A 102 -3.29 -5.73 -5.41
CA LYS A 102 -4.22 -4.80 -6.05
C LYS A 102 -5.42 -4.59 -5.13
N VAL A 103 -5.80 -3.35 -4.91
CA VAL A 103 -6.93 -2.98 -4.05
C VAL A 103 -8.15 -2.66 -4.91
N SER A 104 -9.28 -3.27 -4.60
CA SER A 104 -10.56 -2.97 -5.22
C SER A 104 -11.18 -1.71 -4.60
N PRO A 105 -11.73 -0.79 -5.40
CA PRO A 105 -12.43 0.38 -4.89
C PRO A 105 -13.63 -0.05 -4.04
N VAL A 106 -14.03 0.79 -3.08
CA VAL A 106 -15.32 0.61 -2.40
C VAL A 106 -16.41 0.88 -3.42
N SER A 107 -17.32 -0.08 -3.65
CA SER A 107 -18.52 0.17 -4.45
C SER A 107 -19.26 1.36 -3.86
N LYS A 108 -19.35 2.46 -4.62
CA LYS A 108 -20.25 3.56 -4.25
C LYS A 108 -21.66 3.10 -4.61
N GLU A 109 -22.50 2.89 -3.60
CA GLU A 109 -23.96 2.77 -3.78
C GLU A 109 -24.55 4.04 -4.41
#